data_AF-A0A5P9B9I6-F1
#
_entry.id   AF-A0A5P9B9I6-F1
#
_cell.length_a   1.000
_cell.length_b   1.000
_cell.length_c   1.000
_cell.angle_alpha   90.00
_cell.angle_beta   90.00
_cell.angle_gamma   90.00
#
_symmetry.space_group_name_H-M   'P 1'
#
loop_
_entity.id
_entity.type
_entity.pdbx_description
1 polymer ?
#
loop_
_entity_poly.entity_id
_entity_poly.type
_entity_poly.pdbx_seq_one_letter_code
_entity_poly.pdbx_strand_id
1 'polypeptide(L)'
;MKKNGFTLIELITVIVIVGIIAVVAAPRFLNVSTNAHVASVKGTGAAFKNGIDFAYSKIMATNGGGPASNVSIYDDTSTGQLDFNEWGYPAQQWHLEEDSPRLDNVEDCMSVWNAILSDPPSVSRLTSPTNSDYLAEYISRDQCRYHYRIVPDISIYYNSTDGSVIVDDDPTS
;
A
#
# COMPACT_ATOMS: atom_id res chain seq x y z
N MET A 1 -24.12 35.68 47.08
CA MET A 1 -23.00 34.91 46.50
C MET A 1 -22.25 35.83 45.55
N LYS A 2 -20.99 36.20 45.84
CA LYS A 2 -20.17 37.00 44.91
C LYS A 2 -19.85 36.14 43.69
N LYS A 3 -20.29 36.56 42.50
CA LYS A 3 -19.82 35.97 41.24
C LYS A 3 -18.44 36.57 40.96
N ASN A 4 -17.40 35.76 41.13
CA ASN A 4 -16.07 36.08 40.62
C ASN A 4 -16.14 35.90 39.09
N GLY A 5 -16.44 36.98 38.38
CA GLY A 5 -16.39 36.99 36.92
C GLY A 5 -14.94 36.91 36.43
N PHE A 6 -14.73 36.21 35.32
CA PHE A 6 -13.46 36.17 34.61
C PHE A 6 -13.06 37.60 34.19
N THR A 7 -11.78 37.97 34.32
CA THR A 7 -11.35 39.30 33.90
C THR A 7 -11.09 39.33 32.38
N LEU A 8 -11.31 40.49 31.75
CA LEU A 8 -11.12 40.64 30.30
C LEU A 8 -9.66 40.44 29.89
N ILE A 9 -8.71 40.82 30.76
CA ILE A 9 -7.29 40.60 30.54
C ILE A 9 -6.94 39.12 30.56
N GLU A 10 -7.53 38.35 31.47
CA GLU A 10 -7.26 36.91 31.63
C GLU A 10 -7.70 36.13 30.39
N LEU A 11 -8.86 36.47 29.82
CA LEU A 11 -9.31 35.91 28.54
C LEU A 11 -8.36 36.29 27.39
N ILE A 12 -7.90 37.54 27.32
CA ILE A 12 -6.97 38.01 26.28
C ILE A 12 -5.62 37.30 26.37
N THR A 13 -5.05 37.15 27.56
CA THR A 13 -3.77 36.45 27.71
C THR A 13 -3.86 35.00 27.28
N VAL A 14 -4.97 34.31 27.52
CA VAL A 14 -5.15 32.92 27.10
C VAL A 14 -5.16 32.79 25.59
N ILE A 15 -5.93 33.63 24.87
CA ILE A 15 -5.97 33.56 23.40
C ILE A 15 -4.63 33.94 22.77
N VAL A 16 -3.88 34.89 23.36
CA VAL A 16 -2.54 35.27 22.89
C VAL A 16 -1.56 34.11 23.07
N ILE A 17 -1.56 33.46 24.23
CA ILE A 17 -0.69 32.30 24.49
C ILE A 17 -1.03 31.15 23.54
N VAL A 18 -2.31 30.80 23.38
CA VAL A 18 -2.75 29.75 22.44
C VAL A 18 -2.36 30.11 21.00
N GLY A 19 -2.48 31.38 20.61
CA GLY A 19 -2.08 31.87 19.29
C GLY A 19 -0.60 31.66 19.00
N ILE A 20 0.29 32.00 19.94
CA ILE A 20 1.74 31.83 19.78
C ILE A 20 2.10 30.34 19.67
N ILE A 21 1.52 29.49 20.53
CA ILE A 21 1.76 28.05 20.51
C ILE A 21 1.30 27.43 19.19
N ALA A 22 0.14 27.84 18.67
CA ALA A 22 -0.39 27.34 17.41
C ALA A 22 0.54 27.63 16.22
N VAL A 23 1.09 28.85 16.13
CA VAL A 23 2.00 29.24 15.04
C VAL A 23 3.30 28.42 15.05
N VAL A 24 3.86 28.12 16.22
CA VAL A 24 5.10 27.34 16.33
C VAL A 24 4.86 25.84 16.15
N ALA A 25 3.72 25.32 16.60
CA ALA A 25 3.40 23.89 16.56
C ALA A 25 2.91 23.41 15.18
N ALA A 26 2.13 24.24 14.46
CA ALA A 26 1.53 23.88 13.18
C ALA A 26 2.52 23.29 12.14
N PRO A 27 3.68 23.93 11.82
CA PRO A 27 4.59 23.38 10.82
C PRO A 27 5.22 22.04 11.24
N ARG A 28 5.49 21.85 12.54
CA ARG A 28 6.01 20.56 13.03
C ARG A 28 4.97 19.46 12.96
N PHE A 29 3.71 19.77 13.29
CA PHE A 29 2.63 18.80 13.24
C PHE A 29 2.42 18.26 11.82
N LEU A 30 2.41 19.14 10.81
CA LEU A 30 2.29 18.75 9.40
C LEU A 30 3.42 17.79 8.95
N ASN A 31 4.67 18.09 9.32
CA ASN A 31 5.80 17.22 9.00
C ASN A 31 5.72 15.84 9.67
N VAL A 32 5.25 15.78 10.92
CA VAL A 32 5.05 14.51 11.65
C VAL A 32 3.96 13.67 10.96
N SER A 33 2.87 14.30 10.53
CA SER A 33 1.81 13.62 9.78
C SER A 33 2.33 13.02 8.48
N THR A 34 3.07 13.77 7.67
CA THR A 34 3.66 13.24 6.42
C THR A 34 4.63 12.11 6.69
N ASN A 35 5.54 12.25 7.66
CA ASN A 35 6.48 11.19 8.03
C ASN A 35 5.78 9.92 8.53
N ALA A 36 4.64 10.06 9.22
CA ALA A 36 3.83 8.92 9.63
C ALA A 36 3.22 8.17 8.43
N HIS A 37 2.75 8.91 7.40
CA HIS A 37 2.29 8.31 6.16
C HIS A 37 3.42 7.58 5.42
N VAL A 38 4.59 8.21 5.28
CA VAL A 38 5.78 7.58 4.66
C VAL A 38 6.17 6.30 5.40
N ALA A 39 6.21 6.32 6.74
CA ALA A 39 6.52 5.13 7.54
C ALA A 39 5.47 4.02 7.36
N SER A 40 4.18 4.38 7.24
CA SER A 40 3.11 3.43 6.97
C SER A 40 3.28 2.75 5.61
N VAL A 41 3.53 3.53 4.54
CA VAL A 41 3.74 3.00 3.18
C VAL A 41 4.99 2.13 3.11
N LYS A 42 6.08 2.50 3.79
CA LYS A 42 7.26 1.62 3.94
C LYS A 42 6.91 0.29 4.60
N GLY A 43 6.09 0.32 5.65
CA GLY A 43 5.61 -0.88 6.32
C GLY A 43 4.78 -1.76 5.39
N THR A 44 3.83 -1.17 4.64
CA THR A 44 3.03 -1.90 3.64
C THR A 44 3.91 -2.47 2.53
N GLY A 45 4.83 -1.69 1.97
CA GLY A 45 5.74 -2.16 0.91
C GLY A 45 6.67 -3.28 1.37
N ALA A 46 7.17 -3.22 2.61
CA ALA A 46 7.94 -4.31 3.20
C ALA A 46 7.09 -5.57 3.41
N ALA A 47 5.84 -5.43 3.87
CA ALA A 47 4.92 -6.56 4.00
C ALA A 47 4.59 -7.18 2.64
N PHE A 48 4.35 -6.36 1.62
CA PHE A 48 4.11 -6.78 0.24
C PHE A 48 5.32 -7.55 -0.31
N LYS A 49 6.53 -7.00 -0.16
CA LYS A 49 7.76 -7.68 -0.55
C LYS A 49 7.93 -9.03 0.14
N ASN A 50 7.72 -9.09 1.46
CA ASN A 50 7.82 -10.34 2.20
C ASN A 50 6.78 -11.37 1.73
N GLY A 51 5.58 -10.93 1.37
CA GLY A 51 4.56 -11.77 0.77
C GLY A 51 5.00 -12.35 -0.58
N ILE A 52 5.53 -11.52 -1.48
CA ILE A 52 6.08 -11.96 -2.77
C ILE A 52 7.22 -12.97 -2.58
N ASP A 53 8.19 -12.67 -1.72
CA ASP A 53 9.34 -13.55 -1.46
C ASP A 53 8.89 -14.89 -0.85
N PHE A 54 7.88 -14.87 0.03
CA PHE A 54 7.29 -16.06 0.62
C PHE A 54 6.54 -16.90 -0.43
N ALA A 55 5.72 -16.27 -1.26
CA ALA A 55 4.98 -16.91 -2.35
C ALA A 55 5.93 -17.57 -3.36
N TYR A 56 6.98 -16.85 -3.77
CA TYR A 56 8.04 -17.38 -4.62
C TYR A 56 8.71 -18.62 -3.99
N SER A 57 9.08 -18.52 -2.70
CA SER A 57 9.70 -19.64 -1.97
C SER A 57 8.80 -20.88 -1.90
N LYS A 58 7.48 -20.67 -1.80
CA LYS A 58 6.49 -21.77 -1.82
C LYS A 58 6.50 -22.49 -3.16
N ILE A 59 6.43 -21.76 -4.28
CA ILE A 59 6.49 -22.33 -5.63
C ILE A 59 7.82 -23.05 -5.89
N MET A 60 8.93 -22.46 -5.46
CA MET A 60 10.23 -23.11 -5.54
C MET A 60 10.26 -24.45 -4.78
N ALA A 61 9.59 -24.53 -3.64
CA ALA A 61 9.51 -25.75 -2.84
C ALA A 61 8.54 -26.80 -3.41
N THR A 62 7.44 -26.38 -4.06
CA THR A 62 6.39 -27.30 -4.54
C THR A 62 6.64 -27.86 -5.94
N ASN A 63 7.07 -27.03 -6.87
CA ASN A 63 7.22 -27.38 -8.29
C ASN A 63 8.58 -26.98 -8.88
N GLY A 64 9.50 -26.46 -8.06
CA GLY A 64 10.85 -26.09 -8.49
C GLY A 64 10.92 -24.76 -9.24
N GLY A 65 9.88 -23.93 -9.16
CA GLY A 65 9.74 -22.69 -9.92
C GLY A 65 8.79 -22.82 -11.11
N GLY A 66 8.68 -21.74 -11.88
CA GLY A 66 7.86 -21.69 -13.08
C GLY A 66 6.37 -21.46 -12.82
N PRO A 67 5.53 -21.62 -13.86
CA PRO A 67 4.13 -21.28 -13.79
C PRO A 67 3.37 -22.27 -12.89
N ALA A 68 2.42 -21.75 -12.14
CA ALA A 68 1.52 -22.52 -11.29
C ALA A 68 0.21 -21.75 -11.11
N SER A 69 -0.90 -22.47 -11.00
CA SER A 69 -2.22 -21.85 -10.93
C SER A 69 -2.95 -22.25 -9.66
N ASN A 70 -3.79 -21.36 -9.15
CA ASN A 70 -4.63 -21.56 -7.96
C ASN A 70 -3.83 -21.98 -6.71
N VAL A 71 -2.62 -21.45 -6.52
CA VAL A 71 -1.78 -21.81 -5.38
C VAL A 71 -2.14 -20.94 -4.18
N SER A 72 -2.69 -21.57 -3.15
CA SER A 72 -2.91 -20.95 -1.83
C SER A 72 -1.59 -20.43 -1.27
N ILE A 73 -1.56 -19.22 -0.69
CA ILE A 73 -0.36 -18.69 -0.01
C ILE A 73 -0.44 -18.91 1.51
N TYR A 74 -1.48 -18.37 2.14
CA TYR A 74 -1.65 -18.33 3.60
C TYR A 74 -2.68 -19.32 4.13
N ASP A 75 -3.82 -19.44 3.47
CA ASP A 75 -4.90 -20.36 3.83
C ASP A 75 -5.43 -21.10 2.59
N ASP A 76 -6.05 -22.26 2.80
CA ASP A 76 -6.60 -23.08 1.71
C ASP A 76 -7.97 -22.57 1.22
N THR A 77 -8.22 -21.26 1.34
CA THR A 77 -9.45 -20.63 0.84
C THR A 77 -9.22 -20.10 -0.57
N SER A 78 -10.27 -20.12 -1.40
CA SER A 78 -10.21 -19.66 -2.79
C SER A 78 -9.89 -18.16 -2.94
N THR A 79 -10.03 -17.37 -1.87
CA THR A 79 -9.71 -15.95 -1.86
C THR A 79 -8.22 -15.65 -1.70
N GLY A 80 -7.40 -16.62 -1.27
CA GLY A 80 -5.95 -16.47 -1.09
C GLY A 80 -5.11 -17.26 -2.10
N GLN A 81 -5.72 -17.70 -3.20
CA GLN A 81 -5.04 -18.42 -4.28
C GLN A 81 -4.46 -17.44 -5.30
N LEU A 82 -3.22 -17.68 -5.71
CA LEU A 82 -2.50 -16.89 -6.71
C LEU A 82 -2.07 -17.77 -7.87
N ASP A 83 -2.06 -17.15 -9.05
CA ASP A 83 -1.43 -17.68 -10.24
C ASP A 83 -0.04 -17.06 -10.39
N PHE A 84 0.89 -17.87 -10.86
CA PHE A 84 2.31 -17.58 -10.94
C PHE A 84 2.79 -17.69 -12.38
N ASN A 85 3.55 -16.69 -12.82
CA ASN A 85 4.07 -16.63 -14.18
C ASN A 85 5.24 -17.60 -14.43
N GLU A 86 5.81 -17.56 -15.63
CA GLU A 86 6.94 -18.41 -16.04
C GLU A 86 8.20 -18.28 -15.17
N TRP A 87 8.33 -17.18 -14.41
CA TRP A 87 9.43 -16.94 -13.48
C TRP A 87 9.13 -17.39 -12.05
N GLY A 88 7.91 -17.86 -11.78
CA GLY A 88 7.47 -18.31 -10.45
C GLY A 88 7.06 -17.17 -9.52
N TYR A 89 6.77 -15.97 -10.06
CA TYR A 89 6.28 -14.84 -9.28
C TYR A 89 4.76 -14.63 -9.45
N PRO A 90 4.07 -14.10 -8.42
CA PRO A 90 2.65 -13.81 -8.50
C PRO A 90 2.30 -12.88 -9.66
N ALA A 91 1.35 -13.32 -10.47
CA ALA A 91 0.90 -12.60 -11.66
C ALA A 91 -0.52 -12.05 -11.49
N GLN A 92 -1.42 -12.85 -10.94
CA GLN A 92 -2.83 -12.50 -10.74
C GLN A 92 -3.48 -13.46 -9.74
N GLN A 93 -4.75 -13.22 -9.41
CA GLN A 93 -5.66 -14.23 -8.90
C GLN A 93 -6.84 -14.34 -9.87
N TRP A 94 -6.94 -15.49 -10.55
CA TRP A 94 -8.04 -15.79 -11.44
C TRP A 94 -8.61 -17.18 -11.15
N HIS A 95 -9.91 -17.37 -11.39
CA HIS A 95 -10.59 -18.61 -11.02
C HIS A 95 -10.46 -19.72 -12.09
N LEU A 96 -10.01 -19.38 -13.31
CA LEU A 96 -9.72 -20.38 -14.35
C LEU A 96 -8.22 -20.61 -14.42
N GLU A 97 -7.85 -21.86 -14.66
CA GLU A 97 -6.47 -22.21 -14.93
C GLU A 97 -6.03 -21.62 -16.28
N GLU A 98 -4.90 -20.92 -16.26
CA GLU A 98 -4.22 -20.42 -17.44
C GLU A 98 -2.83 -21.05 -17.53
N ASP A 99 -2.42 -21.48 -18.73
CA ASP A 99 -1.11 -22.13 -18.93
C ASP A 99 0.07 -21.15 -18.75
N SER A 100 -0.18 -19.84 -18.85
CA SER A 100 0.85 -18.80 -18.79
C SER A 100 0.28 -17.48 -18.25
N PRO A 101 -0.09 -17.45 -16.96
CA PRO A 101 -0.66 -16.26 -16.33
C PRO A 101 0.38 -15.13 -16.35
N ARG A 102 -0.08 -13.93 -16.65
CA ARG A 102 0.75 -12.72 -16.68
C ARG A 102 0.02 -11.61 -15.97
N LEU A 103 0.81 -10.69 -15.42
CA LEU A 103 0.29 -9.44 -14.93
C LEU A 103 0.24 -8.51 -16.15
N ASP A 104 -0.92 -8.35 -16.76
CA ASP A 104 -1.07 -7.62 -18.03
C ASP A 104 -2.22 -6.61 -18.05
N ASN A 105 -2.92 -6.47 -16.94
CA ASN A 105 -3.93 -5.44 -16.74
C ASN A 105 -4.02 -4.96 -15.27
N VAL A 106 -4.86 -3.96 -15.02
CA VAL A 106 -4.99 -3.36 -13.68
C VAL A 106 -5.75 -4.26 -12.68
N GLU A 107 -6.60 -5.17 -13.15
CA GLU A 107 -7.25 -6.15 -12.28
C GLU A 107 -6.23 -7.12 -11.69
N ASP A 108 -5.24 -7.52 -12.50
CA ASP A 108 -4.15 -8.38 -12.04
C ASP A 108 -3.35 -7.68 -10.93
N CYS A 109 -2.99 -6.40 -11.13
CA CYS A 109 -2.36 -5.59 -10.09
C CYS A 109 -3.14 -5.61 -8.78
N MET A 110 -4.45 -5.36 -8.85
CA MET A 110 -5.30 -5.32 -7.65
C MET A 110 -5.49 -6.70 -7.03
N SER A 111 -5.60 -7.76 -7.85
CA SER A 111 -5.80 -9.12 -7.39
C SER A 111 -4.56 -9.64 -6.66
N VAL A 112 -3.35 -9.41 -7.20
CA VAL A 112 -2.08 -9.70 -6.51
C VAL A 112 -2.02 -8.94 -5.18
N TRP A 113 -2.36 -7.65 -5.17
CA TRP A 113 -2.36 -6.83 -3.95
C TRP A 113 -3.24 -7.41 -2.86
N ASN A 114 -4.47 -7.81 -3.21
CA ASN A 114 -5.43 -8.34 -2.26
C ASN A 114 -5.08 -9.75 -1.78
N ALA A 115 -4.46 -10.58 -2.62
CA ALA A 115 -4.15 -11.97 -2.28
C ALA A 115 -2.80 -12.13 -1.55
N ILE A 116 -1.81 -11.30 -1.86
CA ILE A 116 -0.46 -11.43 -1.29
C ILE A 116 -0.32 -10.83 0.11
N LEU A 117 -1.18 -9.88 0.48
CA LEU A 117 -1.19 -9.28 1.80
C LEU A 117 -2.21 -10.01 2.67
N SER A 118 -1.80 -10.46 3.85
CA SER A 118 -2.72 -11.12 4.80
C SER A 118 -3.81 -10.19 5.35
N ASP A 119 -3.56 -8.89 5.40
CA ASP A 119 -4.52 -7.84 5.75
C ASP A 119 -4.30 -6.66 4.80
N PRO A 120 -4.83 -6.74 3.56
CA PRO A 120 -4.54 -5.79 2.51
C PRO A 120 -5.19 -4.43 2.82
N PRO A 121 -4.43 -3.31 2.78
CA PRO A 121 -5.03 -1.99 2.66
C PRO A 121 -5.90 -1.92 1.40
N SER A 122 -6.95 -1.10 1.44
CA SER A 122 -7.89 -1.03 0.33
C SER A 122 -7.22 -0.48 -0.94
N VAL A 123 -7.53 -1.06 -2.10
CA VAL A 123 -6.98 -0.64 -3.40
C VAL A 123 -8.10 -0.43 -4.43
N SER A 124 -7.95 0.57 -5.29
CA SER A 124 -8.81 0.80 -6.45
C SER A 124 -8.00 1.23 -7.68
N ARG A 125 -8.64 1.44 -8.83
CA ARG A 125 -7.94 1.83 -10.07
C ARG A 125 -7.51 3.29 -10.03
N LEU A 126 -6.31 3.60 -10.54
CA LEU A 126 -5.86 4.99 -10.72
C LEU A 126 -6.79 5.79 -11.64
N THR A 127 -7.33 5.16 -12.69
CA THR A 127 -8.19 5.82 -13.69
C THR A 127 -9.66 5.97 -13.27
N SER A 128 -10.08 5.29 -12.20
CA SER A 128 -11.44 5.35 -11.65
C SER A 128 -11.37 5.24 -10.12
N PRO A 129 -10.76 6.22 -9.45
CA PRO A 129 -10.43 6.12 -8.03
C PRO A 129 -11.68 6.10 -7.15
N THR A 130 -11.68 5.22 -6.16
CA THR A 130 -12.69 5.20 -5.09
C THR A 130 -12.09 5.71 -3.77
N ASN A 131 -12.85 5.62 -2.68
CA ASN A 131 -12.32 5.93 -1.35
C ASN A 131 -11.41 4.80 -0.81
N SER A 132 -10.34 4.45 -1.53
CA SER A 132 -9.34 3.43 -1.15
C SER A 132 -8.00 4.02 -0.68
N ASP A 133 -7.22 3.27 0.08
CA ASP A 133 -5.91 3.71 0.60
C ASP A 133 -4.86 3.83 -0.51
N TYR A 134 -4.88 2.89 -1.45
CA TYR A 134 -3.97 2.84 -2.60
C TYR A 134 -4.75 2.90 -3.93
N LEU A 135 -4.06 3.37 -4.96
CA LEU A 135 -4.52 3.40 -6.35
C LEU A 135 -3.57 2.58 -7.22
N ALA A 136 -4.06 1.49 -7.80
CA ALA A 136 -3.32 0.63 -8.70
C ALA A 136 -3.25 1.21 -10.11
N GLU A 137 -2.04 1.22 -10.65
CA GLU A 137 -1.70 1.55 -12.03
C GLU A 137 -0.98 0.36 -12.65
N TYR A 138 -1.51 -0.13 -13.76
CA TYR A 138 -0.79 -1.01 -14.67
C TYR A 138 0.08 -0.14 -15.58
N ILE A 139 1.40 -0.19 -15.40
CA ILE A 139 2.35 0.64 -16.17
C ILE A 139 2.59 0.00 -17.52
N SER A 140 3.01 -1.25 -17.49
CA SER A 140 3.31 -2.08 -18.65
C SER A 140 3.27 -3.53 -18.22
N ARG A 141 3.43 -4.46 -19.17
CA ARG A 141 3.41 -5.89 -18.89
C ARG A 141 4.35 -6.22 -17.72
N ASP A 142 3.84 -6.99 -16.77
CA ASP A 142 4.50 -7.43 -15.54
C ASP A 142 4.79 -6.33 -14.51
N GLN A 143 4.36 -5.09 -14.75
CA GLN A 143 4.71 -3.93 -13.93
C GLN A 143 3.50 -3.20 -13.37
N CYS A 144 3.38 -3.20 -12.05
CA CYS A 144 2.39 -2.43 -11.32
C CYS A 144 3.02 -1.31 -10.50
N ARG A 145 2.25 -0.24 -10.31
CA ARG A 145 2.51 0.76 -9.29
C ARG A 145 1.27 0.98 -8.45
N TYR A 146 1.45 1.02 -7.15
CA TYR A 146 0.41 1.30 -6.16
C TYR A 146 0.71 2.67 -5.54
N HIS A 147 -0.02 3.69 -5.97
CA HIS A 147 0.12 5.06 -5.48
C HIS A 147 -0.61 5.20 -4.15
N TYR A 148 0.01 5.83 -3.17
CA TYR A 148 -0.67 6.10 -1.91
C TYR A 148 -1.59 7.32 -2.05
N ARG A 149 -2.88 7.16 -1.76
CA ARG A 149 -3.86 8.21 -2.10
C ARG A 149 -3.62 9.54 -1.37
N ILE A 150 -3.18 9.50 -0.10
CA ILE A 150 -3.04 10.72 0.72
C ILE A 150 -1.81 11.52 0.30
N VAL A 151 -0.73 10.85 -0.11
CA VAL A 151 0.51 11.45 -0.60
C VAL A 151 0.85 10.75 -1.92
N PRO A 152 0.32 11.24 -3.07
CA PRO A 152 0.41 10.52 -4.34
C PRO A 152 1.84 10.27 -4.83
N ASP A 153 2.79 11.09 -4.41
CA ASP A 153 4.19 11.00 -4.83
C ASP A 153 4.91 9.79 -4.21
N ILE A 154 4.37 9.21 -3.13
CA ILE A 154 4.88 7.95 -2.58
C ILE A 154 4.10 6.76 -3.14
N SER A 155 4.83 5.72 -3.54
CA SER A 155 4.25 4.56 -4.23
C SER A 155 5.02 3.28 -3.96
N ILE A 156 4.38 2.14 -4.22
CA ILE A 156 5.00 0.82 -4.20
C ILE A 156 5.01 0.31 -5.63
N TYR A 157 6.19 0.04 -6.17
CA TYR A 157 6.38 -0.57 -7.48
C TYR A 157 6.59 -2.07 -7.32
N TYR A 158 5.98 -2.86 -8.21
CA TYR A 158 6.16 -4.31 -8.29
C TYR A 158 6.45 -4.71 -9.75
N ASN A 159 7.47 -5.53 -9.93
CA ASN A 159 7.77 -6.20 -11.19
C ASN A 159 7.68 -7.72 -11.02
N SER A 160 6.74 -8.36 -11.72
CA SER A 160 6.54 -9.80 -11.64
C SER A 160 7.54 -10.59 -12.49
N THR A 161 8.42 -9.96 -13.29
CA THR A 161 9.48 -10.71 -13.99
C THR A 161 10.60 -11.17 -13.07
N ASP A 162 10.88 -10.40 -12.01
CA ASP A 162 12.01 -10.63 -11.09
C ASP A 162 11.63 -10.55 -9.61
N GLY A 163 10.36 -10.31 -9.30
CA GLY A 163 9.86 -10.17 -7.94
C GLY A 163 10.32 -8.90 -7.24
N SER A 164 10.89 -7.93 -7.96
CA SER A 164 11.37 -6.70 -7.35
C SER A 164 10.20 -5.86 -6.82
N VAL A 165 10.36 -5.40 -5.59
CA VAL A 165 9.44 -4.47 -4.93
C VAL A 165 10.24 -3.27 -4.46
N ILE A 166 9.88 -2.09 -4.95
CA ILE A 166 10.58 -0.84 -4.67
C ILE A 166 9.56 0.14 -4.08
N VAL A 167 9.88 0.72 -2.93
CA VAL A 167 9.05 1.76 -2.31
C VAL A 167 9.66 3.11 -2.65
N ASP A 168 8.89 3.96 -3.31
CA ASP A 168 9.20 5.39 -3.43
C ASP A 168 8.70 6.08 -2.15
N ASP A 169 9.63 6.58 -1.35
CA ASP A 169 9.39 7.14 -0.04
C ASP A 169 9.63 8.64 0.06
N ASP A 170 9.99 9.29 -1.05
CA ASP A 170 10.19 10.72 -1.12
C ASP A 170 8.85 11.42 -1.43
N PRO A 171 8.25 12.15 -0.47
CA PRO A 171 6.99 12.85 -0.69
C PRO A 171 7.14 14.13 -1.54
N THR A 172 8.29 14.33 -2.19
CA THR A 172 8.61 15.49 -3.02
C THR A 172 9.16 15.15 -4.41
N SER A 173 9.12 13.87 -4.79
CA SER A 173 9.56 13.34 -6.09
C SER A 173 8.86 13.94 -7.30
#